data_AF-K9QW15-F1
#
_entry.id   AF-K9QW15-F1
#
_cell.length_a   1.000
_cell.length_b   1.000
_cell.length_c   1.000
_cell.angle_alpha   90.00
_cell.angle_beta   90.00
_cell.angle_gamma   90.00
#
_symmetry.space_group_name_H-M   'P 1'
#
loop_
_entity.id
_entity.type
_entity.pdbx_description
1 polymer ?
#
loop_
_entity_poly.entity_id
_entity_poly.type
_entity_poly.pdbx_seq_one_letter_code
_entity_poly.pdbx_strand_id
1 'polypeptide(L)'
;MLIYKYQPGQDKLYLPCYDNTKTRKTGYVDIYDLLKCLRLYYLGQLDNVDDFLDRFYLPPHLLDPNNTLFGKLDTNTLQKALSKLSDLDQAAIELHYTSNPTISERMQHYYNHNPTLLKFNQWVEEAYEEALLNLADTLIILI
;
A
#
# COMPACT_ATOMS: atom_id res chain seq x y z
N MET A 1 14.94 -2.13 34.63
CA MET A 1 15.27 -3.19 33.65
C MET A 1 14.33 -4.35 33.91
N LEU A 2 13.25 -4.44 33.14
CA LEU A 2 12.26 -5.50 33.26
C LEU A 2 12.31 -6.34 31.98
N ILE A 3 12.77 -7.58 32.14
CA ILE A 3 12.83 -8.60 31.10
C ILE A 3 11.43 -9.22 31.05
N TYR A 4 10.68 -8.98 29.97
CA TYR A 4 9.42 -9.69 29.74
C TYR A 4 9.70 -11.02 29.03
N LYS A 5 9.29 -12.11 29.71
CA LYS A 5 9.28 -13.50 29.22
C LYS A 5 8.36 -13.63 28.01
N TYR A 6 8.90 -14.12 26.91
CA TYR A 6 8.14 -14.59 25.75
C TYR A 6 7.26 -15.79 26.15
N GLN A 7 5.96 -15.75 25.84
CA GLN A 7 5.07 -16.92 25.91
C GLN A 7 4.96 -17.56 24.51
N PRO A 8 5.04 -18.90 24.39
CA PRO A 8 4.99 -19.59 23.11
C PRO A 8 3.54 -19.70 22.62
N GLY A 9 3.28 -19.31 21.36
CA GLY A 9 1.95 -19.43 20.73
C GLY A 9 1.62 -18.42 19.63
N GLN A 10 2.50 -17.46 19.32
CA GLN A 10 2.34 -16.56 18.17
C GLN A 10 3.28 -16.92 17.03
N ASP A 11 3.09 -18.10 16.45
CA ASP A 11 3.62 -18.40 15.12
C ASP A 11 2.71 -17.73 14.08
N LYS A 12 2.83 -16.41 13.92
CA LYS A 12 2.40 -15.74 12.70
C LYS A 12 3.59 -15.75 11.76
N LEU A 13 3.39 -16.23 10.54
CA LEU A 13 4.39 -16.37 9.49
C LEU A 13 5.22 -15.09 9.31
N TYR A 14 6.44 -15.07 9.87
CA TYR A 14 7.47 -14.13 9.48
C TYR A 14 8.50 -14.94 8.69
N LEU A 15 8.55 -14.74 7.36
CA LEU A 15 9.64 -15.23 6.53
C LEU A 15 10.87 -14.34 6.78
N PRO A 16 11.98 -14.89 7.31
CA PRO A 16 13.18 -14.09 7.50
C PRO A 16 13.98 -14.09 6.21
N CYS A 17 13.84 -13.05 5.40
CA CYS A 17 14.79 -12.75 4.34
C CYS A 17 16.06 -12.14 4.97
N TYR A 18 16.93 -13.02 5.48
CA TYR A 18 18.28 -12.65 5.90
C TYR A 18 19.13 -12.37 4.66
N ASP A 19 19.40 -11.09 4.39
CA ASP A 19 20.52 -10.69 3.56
C ASP A 19 21.35 -9.64 4.32
N ASN A 20 22.60 -10.01 4.60
CA ASN A 20 23.38 -9.48 5.71
C ASN A 20 24.41 -8.42 5.26
N THR A 21 24.07 -7.60 4.27
CA THR A 21 24.95 -6.51 3.81
C THR A 21 24.18 -5.23 3.47
N LYS A 22 24.61 -4.13 4.11
CA LYS A 22 24.01 -2.77 4.15
C LYS A 22 22.80 -2.67 5.06
N THR A 23 22.79 -1.63 5.90
CA THR A 23 21.66 -1.19 6.73
C THR A 23 20.43 -0.93 5.87
N ARG A 24 19.72 -1.99 5.46
CA ARG A 24 18.35 -1.89 4.96
C ARG A 24 17.54 -1.38 6.14
N LYS A 25 16.99 -0.18 6.03
CA LYS A 25 15.78 0.15 6.79
C LYS A 25 14.82 -1.02 6.51
N THR A 26 14.61 -1.91 7.47
CA THR A 26 13.53 -2.90 7.41
C THR A 26 12.23 -2.14 7.66
N GLY A 27 11.90 -1.24 6.75
CA GLY A 27 10.61 -0.57 6.72
C GLY A 27 9.62 -1.56 6.13
N TYR A 28 8.45 -1.66 6.75
CA TYR A 28 7.31 -2.31 6.14
C TYR A 28 6.20 -1.27 6.02
N VAL A 29 5.37 -1.44 4.99
CA VAL A 29 4.15 -0.64 4.84
C VAL A 29 2.98 -1.52 5.23
N ASP A 30 2.20 -1.09 6.23
CA ASP A 30 0.94 -1.76 6.53
C ASP A 30 -0.05 -1.49 5.39
N ILE A 31 -0.48 -2.56 4.72
CA ILE A 31 -1.42 -2.52 3.60
C ILE A 31 -2.77 -1.90 4.05
N TYR A 32 -3.22 -2.13 5.28
CA TYR A 32 -4.45 -1.52 5.77
C TYR A 32 -4.35 0.00 5.87
N ASP A 33 -3.18 0.50 6.25
CA ASP A 33 -2.93 1.94 6.27
C ASP A 33 -2.77 2.49 4.86
N LEU A 34 -2.11 1.76 3.96
CA LEU A 34 -1.96 2.15 2.56
C LEU A 34 -3.33 2.28 1.86
N LEU A 35 -4.23 1.33 2.07
CA LEU A 35 -5.60 1.37 1.53
C LEU A 35 -6.36 2.62 2.00
N LYS A 36 -6.20 3.00 3.28
CA LYS A 36 -6.85 4.21 3.81
C LYS A 36 -6.21 5.48 3.25
N CYS A 37 -4.88 5.53 3.13
CA CYS A 37 -4.18 6.64 2.50
C CYS A 37 -4.59 6.81 1.02
N LEU A 38 -4.67 5.73 0.26
CA LEU A 38 -5.14 5.74 -1.13
C LEU A 38 -6.58 6.24 -1.22
N ARG A 39 -7.47 5.77 -0.34
CA ARG A 39 -8.84 6.26 -0.28
C ARG A 39 -8.89 7.77 -0.05
N LEU A 40 -8.12 8.29 0.91
CA LEU A 40 -8.08 9.73 1.21
C LEU A 40 -7.45 10.53 0.05
N TYR A 41 -6.46 9.96 -0.63
CA TYR A 41 -5.86 10.56 -1.83
C TYR A 41 -6.87 10.75 -2.96
N TYR A 42 -7.60 9.69 -3.32
CA TYR A 42 -8.60 9.76 -4.38
C TYR A 42 -9.83 10.61 -4.01
N LEU A 43 -10.07 10.83 -2.71
CA LEU A 43 -11.07 11.79 -2.21
C LEU A 43 -10.54 13.24 -2.14
N GLY A 44 -9.25 13.48 -2.38
CA GLY A 44 -8.64 14.81 -2.25
C GLY A 44 -8.47 15.28 -0.80
N GLN A 45 -8.39 14.34 0.15
CA GLN A 45 -8.40 14.57 1.59
C GLN A 45 -7.10 14.11 2.30
N LEU A 46 -6.11 13.59 1.57
CA LEU A 46 -4.91 12.98 2.18
C LEU A 46 -4.06 13.95 3.03
N ASP A 47 -4.12 15.25 2.77
CA ASP A 47 -3.37 16.24 3.55
C ASP A 47 -4.25 16.93 4.63
N ASN A 48 -5.54 16.60 4.73
CA ASN A 48 -6.46 17.22 5.69
C ASN A 48 -6.31 16.61 7.09
N VAL A 49 -5.63 17.34 7.97
CA VAL A 49 -5.30 16.93 9.35
C VAL A 49 -6.52 16.41 10.13
N ASP A 50 -7.70 16.98 9.90
CA ASP A 50 -8.93 16.63 10.62
C ASP A 50 -9.40 15.18 10.35
N ASP A 51 -9.11 14.63 9.16
CA ASP A 51 -9.51 13.28 8.78
C ASP A 51 -8.63 12.19 9.44
N PHE A 52 -7.53 12.58 10.10
CA PHE A 52 -6.66 11.68 10.87
C PHE A 52 -6.69 11.96 12.37
N LEU A 53 -7.48 12.94 12.84
CA LEU A 53 -7.59 13.29 14.27
C LEU A 53 -7.94 12.08 15.13
N ASP A 54 -8.88 11.24 14.69
CA ASP A 54 -9.28 10.02 15.38
C ASP A 54 -8.09 9.06 15.64
N ARG A 55 -7.05 9.10 14.79
CA ARG A 55 -5.84 8.30 14.96
C ARG A 55 -4.89 8.89 16.00
N PHE A 56 -4.83 10.20 16.18
CA PHE A 56 -4.03 10.81 17.26
C PHE A 56 -4.53 10.42 18.66
N TYR A 57 -5.78 9.97 18.77
CA TYR A 57 -6.36 9.45 20.01
C TYR A 57 -6.17 7.93 20.19
N LEU A 58 -5.48 7.25 19.27
CA LEU A 58 -5.17 5.83 19.45
C LEU A 58 -4.22 5.61 20.63
N PRO A 59 -4.31 4.48 21.32
CA PRO A 59 -3.36 4.08 22.33
C PRO A 59 -1.90 4.14 21.80
N PRO A 60 -0.92 4.58 22.61
CA PRO A 60 0.48 4.76 22.17
C PRO A 60 1.14 3.54 21.52
N HIS A 61 0.68 2.32 21.83
CA HIS A 61 1.20 1.08 21.24
C HIS A 61 0.69 0.83 19.81
N LEU A 62 -0.37 1.53 19.38
CA LEU A 62 -0.88 1.54 18.00
C LEU A 62 -0.39 2.78 17.22
N LEU A 63 0.18 3.75 17.92
CA LEU A 63 0.83 4.95 17.37
C LEU A 63 2.33 4.74 17.19
N ASP A 64 2.78 3.54 16.82
CA ASP A 64 4.20 3.34 16.54
C ASP A 64 4.55 4.16 15.28
N PRO A 65 5.41 5.19 15.38
CA PRO A 65 5.77 6.00 14.24
C PRO A 65 6.37 5.19 13.10
N ASN A 66 6.86 3.96 13.34
CA ASN A 66 7.38 3.08 12.30
C ASN A 66 6.32 2.29 11.52
N ASN A 67 5.09 2.20 12.02
CA ASN A 67 4.05 1.31 11.49
C ASN A 67 2.91 2.05 10.78
N THR A 68 2.77 3.36 11.02
CA THR A 68 1.73 4.19 10.40
C THR A 68 2.29 4.97 9.21
N LEU A 69 1.59 4.88 8.07
CA LEU A 69 1.83 5.74 6.90
C LEU A 69 1.31 7.18 7.11
N PHE A 70 0.41 7.37 8.06
CA PHE A 70 -0.16 8.67 8.39
C PHE A 70 0.91 9.58 9.01
N GLY A 71 1.04 10.79 8.45
CA GLY A 71 2.09 11.74 8.81
C GLY A 71 3.46 11.49 8.16
N LYS A 72 3.63 10.38 7.44
CA LYS A 72 4.82 10.09 6.61
C LYS A 72 4.57 10.22 5.12
N LEU A 73 3.30 10.18 4.72
CA LEU A 73 2.85 10.27 3.35
C LEU A 73 2.05 11.55 3.16
N ASP A 74 2.47 12.37 2.21
CA ASP A 74 1.72 13.52 1.70
C ASP A 74 1.23 13.22 0.26
N THR A 75 0.31 14.04 -0.24
CA THR A 75 -0.21 13.90 -1.61
C THR A 75 0.91 13.84 -2.66
N ASN A 76 1.96 14.64 -2.49
CA ASN A 76 3.07 14.71 -3.44
C ASN A 76 3.91 13.41 -3.45
N THR A 77 4.25 12.88 -2.27
CA THR A 77 5.01 11.62 -2.16
C THR A 77 4.21 10.45 -2.71
N LEU A 78 2.91 10.40 -2.44
CA LEU A 78 2.04 9.35 -3.00
C LEU A 78 1.91 9.48 -4.52
N GLN A 79 1.70 10.69 -5.04
CA GLN A 79 1.65 10.93 -6.49
C GLN A 79 2.97 10.52 -7.16
N LYS A 80 4.11 10.85 -6.54
CA LYS A 80 5.43 10.44 -7.02
C LYS A 80 5.61 8.92 -6.97
N ALA A 81 5.11 8.26 -5.94
CA ALA A 81 5.13 6.80 -5.85
C ALA A 81 4.29 6.15 -6.97
N LEU A 82 3.06 6.62 -7.18
CA LEU A 82 2.18 6.16 -8.26
C LEU A 82 2.83 6.35 -9.64
N SER A 83 3.48 7.49 -9.87
CA SER A 83 4.15 7.78 -11.15
C SER A 83 5.32 6.86 -11.49
N LYS A 84 5.84 6.10 -10.52
CA LYS A 84 6.91 5.10 -10.73
C LYS A 84 6.39 3.71 -11.05
N LEU A 85 5.09 3.47 -10.85
CA LEU A 85 4.46 2.20 -11.19
C LEU A 85 4.26 2.07 -12.69
N SER A 86 4.05 0.85 -13.17
CA SER A 86 3.70 0.63 -14.57
C SER A 86 2.33 1.23 -14.89
N ASP A 87 2.07 1.52 -16.16
CA ASP A 87 0.76 2.02 -16.61
C ASP A 87 -0.38 1.05 -16.27
N LEU A 88 -0.10 -0.25 -16.23
CA LEU A 88 -1.04 -1.29 -15.81
C LEU A 88 -1.36 -1.18 -14.31
N ASP A 89 -0.33 -1.08 -13.47
CA ASP A 89 -0.50 -0.97 -12.01
C ASP A 89 -1.25 0.32 -11.64
N GLN A 90 -0.90 1.43 -12.29
CA GLN A 90 -1.59 2.71 -12.10
C GLN A 90 -3.07 2.59 -12.47
N ALA A 91 -3.38 1.97 -13.61
CA ALA A 91 -4.76 1.75 -14.06
C ALA A 91 -5.53 0.81 -13.11
N ALA A 92 -4.89 -0.25 -12.61
CA ALA A 92 -5.51 -1.18 -11.67
C ALA A 92 -5.89 -0.50 -10.35
N ILE A 93 -4.97 0.33 -9.81
CA ILE A 93 -5.25 1.13 -8.60
C ILE A 93 -6.35 2.15 -8.87
N GLU A 94 -6.23 2.94 -9.94
CA GLU A 94 -7.20 4.00 -10.25
C GLU A 94 -8.61 3.44 -10.48
N LEU A 95 -8.74 2.27 -11.13
CA LEU A 95 -10.03 1.62 -11.35
C LEU A 95 -10.71 1.19 -10.04
N HIS A 96 -9.94 0.85 -9.01
CA HIS A 96 -10.49 0.44 -7.72
C HIS A 96 -11.13 1.60 -6.96
N TYR A 97 -10.57 2.81 -7.09
CA TYR A 97 -11.04 3.99 -6.35
C TYR A 97 -11.91 4.94 -7.17
N THR A 98 -11.93 4.79 -8.49
CA THR A 98 -12.69 5.67 -9.40
C THR A 98 -13.61 4.85 -10.29
N SER A 99 -14.78 5.41 -10.62
CA SER A 99 -15.69 4.81 -11.61
C SER A 99 -15.42 5.35 -13.04
N ASN A 100 -14.16 5.65 -13.36
CA ASN A 100 -13.79 6.26 -14.64
C ASN A 100 -13.86 5.22 -15.79
N PRO A 101 -14.77 5.38 -16.78
CA PRO A 101 -14.92 4.41 -17.86
C PRO A 101 -13.66 4.28 -18.72
N THR A 102 -12.90 5.36 -18.87
CA THR A 102 -11.65 5.39 -19.65
C THR A 102 -10.58 4.44 -19.09
N ILE A 103 -10.53 4.31 -17.76
CA ILE A 103 -9.58 3.41 -17.09
C ILE A 103 -10.02 1.96 -17.26
N SER A 104 -11.33 1.70 -17.23
CA SER A 104 -11.87 0.37 -17.51
C SER A 104 -11.52 -0.08 -18.94
N GLU A 105 -11.67 0.80 -19.94
CA GLU A 105 -11.26 0.53 -21.32
C GLU A 105 -9.76 0.24 -21.43
N ARG A 106 -8.93 1.00 -20.71
CA ARG A 106 -7.49 0.75 -20.66
C ARG A 106 -7.15 -0.62 -20.06
N MET A 107 -7.81 -1.02 -18.98
CA MET A 107 -7.64 -2.35 -18.37
C MET A 107 -8.08 -3.47 -19.33
N GLN A 108 -9.19 -3.28 -20.06
CA GLN A 108 -9.63 -4.23 -21.10
C GLN A 108 -8.61 -4.36 -22.23
N HIS A 109 -8.00 -3.25 -22.65
CA HIS A 109 -6.92 -3.28 -23.63
C HIS A 109 -5.75 -4.14 -23.15
N TYR A 110 -5.28 -3.97 -21.90
CA TYR A 110 -4.22 -4.81 -21.35
C TYR A 110 -4.64 -6.28 -21.22
N TYR A 111 -5.86 -6.56 -20.78
CA TYR A 111 -6.38 -7.92 -20.68
C TYR A 111 -6.36 -8.65 -22.03
N ASN A 112 -6.78 -7.98 -23.11
CA ASN A 112 -6.83 -8.58 -24.45
C ASN A 112 -5.43 -8.89 -25.03
N HIS A 113 -4.39 -8.20 -24.55
CA HIS A 113 -3.01 -8.40 -25.01
C HIS A 113 -2.19 -9.33 -24.12
N ASN A 114 -2.70 -9.67 -22.93
CA ASN A 114 -2.03 -10.57 -22.00
C ASN A 114 -2.70 -11.95 -22.05
N PRO A 115 -1.99 -13.01 -22.48
CA PRO A 115 -2.56 -14.35 -22.49
C PRO A 115 -2.83 -14.82 -21.06
N THR A 116 -4.10 -14.92 -20.68
CA THR A 116 -4.54 -15.44 -19.39
C THR A 116 -5.77 -16.33 -19.52
N LEU A 117 -5.91 -17.29 -18.61
CA LEU A 117 -7.10 -18.16 -18.49
C LEU A 117 -8.15 -17.56 -17.55
N LEU A 118 -7.81 -16.49 -16.85
CA LEU A 118 -8.68 -15.84 -15.88
C LEU A 118 -9.78 -15.06 -16.56
N LYS A 119 -10.94 -14.98 -15.91
CA LYS A 119 -11.99 -14.04 -16.31
C LYS A 119 -11.52 -12.62 -16.03
N PHE A 120 -11.99 -11.65 -16.82
CA PHE A 120 -11.60 -10.24 -16.70
C PHE A 120 -11.61 -9.72 -15.25
N ASN A 121 -12.69 -9.92 -14.51
CA ASN A 121 -12.79 -9.43 -13.12
C ASN A 121 -11.73 -10.03 -12.19
N GLN A 122 -11.43 -11.33 -12.35
CA GLN A 122 -10.43 -12.01 -11.52
C GLN A 122 -9.02 -11.50 -11.87
N TRP A 123 -8.75 -11.30 -13.15
CA TRP A 123 -7.49 -10.73 -13.61
C TRP A 123 -7.29 -9.28 -13.11
N VAL A 124 -8.35 -8.49 -13.09
CA VAL A 124 -8.32 -7.12 -12.54
C VAL A 124 -8.06 -7.14 -11.03
N GLU A 125 -8.67 -8.06 -10.28
CA GLU A 125 -8.42 -8.22 -8.84
C GLU A 125 -6.96 -8.61 -8.58
N GLU A 126 -6.41 -9.58 -9.30
CA GLU A 126 -5.00 -9.98 -9.17
C GLU A 126 -4.04 -8.83 -9.54
N ALA A 127 -4.31 -8.11 -10.64
CA ALA A 127 -3.51 -6.97 -11.04
C ALA A 127 -3.55 -5.84 -10.00
N TYR A 128 -4.67 -5.65 -9.31
CA TYR A 128 -4.79 -4.67 -8.23
C TYR A 128 -3.98 -5.08 -7.00
N GLU A 129 -4.03 -6.35 -6.59
CA GLU A 129 -3.23 -6.86 -5.47
C GLU A 129 -1.74 -6.74 -5.74
N GLU A 130 -1.29 -7.07 -6.95
CA GLU A 130 0.10 -6.91 -7.38
C GLU A 130 0.52 -5.43 -7.38
N ALA A 131 -0.34 -4.54 -7.91
CA ALA A 131 -0.08 -3.11 -7.93
C ALA A 131 0.05 -2.52 -6.51
N LEU A 132 -0.72 -3.01 -5.52
CA LEU A 132 -0.58 -2.60 -4.13
C LEU A 132 0.76 -3.00 -3.52
N LEU A 133 1.25 -4.21 -3.81
CA LEU A 133 2.57 -4.67 -3.36
C LEU A 133 3.68 -3.82 -3.99
N ASN A 134 3.60 -3.59 -5.31
CA ASN A 134 4.55 -2.75 -6.03
C ASN A 134 4.55 -1.29 -5.50
N LEU A 135 3.38 -0.76 -5.14
CA LEU A 135 3.27 0.55 -4.50
C LEU A 135 3.90 0.57 -3.11
N ALA A 136 3.64 -0.45 -2.29
CA ALA A 136 4.23 -0.57 -0.96
C ALA A 136 5.76 -0.59 -1.03
N ASP A 137 6.34 -1.39 -1.93
CA ASP A 137 7.79 -1.44 -2.16
C ASP A 137 8.35 -0.10 -2.63
N THR A 138 7.63 0.57 -3.53
CA THR A 138 8.02 1.91 -4.01
C THR A 138 8.01 2.94 -2.89
N LEU A 139 7.05 2.87 -1.97
CA LEU A 139 6.93 3.76 -0.82
C LEU A 139 8.05 3.52 0.21
N ILE A 140 8.44 2.26 0.46
CA ILE A 140 9.56 1.93 1.35
C ILE A 140 10.87 2.59 0.88
N ILE A 141 11.04 2.74 -0.45
CA ILE A 141 12.22 3.40 -1.02
C ILE A 141 12.15 4.94 -0.88
N LEU A 142 10.93 5.50 -0.89
CA LEU A 142 10.71 6.95 -0.90
C LEU A 142 10.69 7.58 0.51
N ILE A 143 10.43 6.79 1.56
CA ILE A 143 10.26 7.24 2.97
C ILE A 143 11.46 6.81 3.85
#